data_AF-A0A2J6IDP1-F1
#
_entry.id   AF-A0A2J6IDP1-F1
#
_cell.length_a   1.000
_cell.length_b   1.000
_cell.length_c   1.000
_cell.angle_alpha   90.00
_cell.angle_beta   90.00
_cell.angle_gamma   90.00
#
_symmetry.space_group_name_H-M   'P 1'
#
loop_
_entity.id
_entity.type
_entity.pdbx_description
1 polymer ?
#
loop_
_entity_poly.entity_id
_entity_poly.type
_entity_poly.pdbx_seq_one_letter_code
_entity_poly.pdbx_strand_id
1 'polypeptide(L)'
;YHYKEKIFLGAYWIHPIRFNGHTMRRPAQLAIIPRYETKHLEFSLPISLYEYQYPRIGAALRISFLTIGTERLGTWIGAGNLDGMDIYFSLKFGLEKGKCRVKSNNKCYNLEYGYSDKQKLKFNKRRK
;
A
#
# COMPACT_ATOMS: atom_id res chain seq x y z
N TYR A 1 10.21 4.41 -4.08
CA TYR A 1 11.46 3.88 -4.67
C TYR A 1 11.51 2.38 -4.38
N HIS A 2 11.75 1.53 -5.38
CA HIS A 2 11.59 0.06 -5.30
C HIS A 2 12.95 -0.59 -5.02
N TYR A 3 13.31 -0.78 -3.74
CA TYR A 3 14.69 -1.18 -3.37
C TYR A 3 14.92 -2.71 -3.43
N LYS A 4 13.85 -3.51 -3.39
CA LYS A 4 13.78 -4.94 -3.74
C LYS A 4 12.35 -5.17 -4.23
N GLU A 5 12.11 -6.09 -5.17
CA GLU A 5 10.84 -6.30 -5.93
C GLU A 5 9.52 -6.44 -5.14
N LYS A 6 9.59 -6.38 -3.80
CA LYS A 6 8.51 -6.64 -2.85
C LYS A 6 8.47 -5.64 -1.69
N ILE A 7 9.39 -4.67 -1.61
CA ILE A 7 9.42 -3.65 -0.55
C ILE A 7 9.09 -2.30 -1.16
N PHE A 8 8.03 -1.69 -0.63
CA PHE A 8 7.50 -0.39 -0.98
C PHE A 8 7.66 0.55 0.22
N LEU A 9 7.97 1.80 -0.07
CA LEU A 9 8.01 2.86 0.94
C LEU A 9 7.09 3.97 0.47
N GLY A 10 6.04 4.24 1.24
CA GLY A 10 5.18 5.40 1.09
C GLY A 10 5.54 6.46 2.12
N ALA A 11 5.28 7.72 1.78
CA ALA A 11 5.32 8.82 2.74
C ALA A 11 4.30 9.87 2.33
N TYR A 12 3.70 10.54 3.31
CA TYR A 12 2.83 11.69 3.08
C TYR A 12 3.00 12.74 4.17
N TRP A 13 2.75 13.98 3.80
CA TRP A 13 2.78 15.10 4.72
C TRP A 13 1.55 15.98 4.48
N ILE A 14 0.82 16.24 5.55
CA ILE A 14 -0.39 17.06 5.57
C ILE A 14 -0.12 18.23 6.50
N HIS A 15 -0.10 19.43 5.94
CA HIS A 15 0.01 20.68 6.68
C HIS A 15 -1.25 21.53 6.48
N PRO A 16 -1.98 21.86 7.55
CA PRO A 16 -3.19 22.67 7.46
C PRO A 16 -2.84 24.15 7.39
N ILE A 17 -3.29 24.80 6.31
CA ILE A 17 -3.16 26.24 6.12
C ILE A 17 -4.28 26.95 6.89
N ARG A 18 -3.93 28.00 7.64
CA ARG A 18 -4.87 28.76 8.46
C ARG A 18 -5.20 30.07 7.77
N PHE A 19 -6.45 30.22 7.29
CA PHE A 19 -6.95 31.48 6.73
C PHE A 19 -7.81 32.26 7.73
N ASN A 20 -8.47 31.59 8.68
CA ASN A 20 -9.28 32.22 9.72
C ASN A 20 -9.31 31.34 11.00
N GLY A 21 -9.52 31.94 12.17
CA GLY A 21 -9.40 31.27 13.48
C GLY A 21 -10.51 30.25 13.82
N HIS A 22 -11.64 30.28 13.10
CA HIS A 22 -12.84 29.48 13.42
C HIS A 22 -13.17 28.38 12.40
N THR A 23 -12.21 27.98 11.56
CA THR A 23 -12.44 26.92 10.56
C THR A 23 -12.14 25.54 11.11
N MET A 24 -12.98 24.55 10.81
CA MET A 24 -12.70 23.15 11.09
C MET A 24 -11.41 22.72 10.37
N ARG A 25 -10.42 22.24 11.13
CA ARG A 25 -9.07 21.97 10.65
C ARG A 25 -8.78 20.47 10.64
N ARG A 26 -8.14 19.99 9.58
CA ARG A 26 -7.48 18.68 9.58
C ARG A 26 -6.19 18.75 10.41
N PRO A 27 -5.95 17.82 11.36
CA PRO A 27 -4.69 17.76 12.11
C PRO A 27 -3.49 17.64 11.16
N ALA A 28 -2.37 18.25 11.55
CA ALA A 28 -1.14 18.12 10.77
C ALA A 28 -0.61 16.69 10.95
N GLN A 29 -0.15 16.06 9.88
CA GLN A 29 0.28 14.66 9.92
C GLN A 29 1.48 14.47 9.01
N LEU A 30 2.54 13.88 9.54
CA LEU A 30 3.67 13.38 8.75
C LEU A 30 3.69 11.86 8.91
N ALA A 31 3.70 11.10 7.82
CA ALA A 31 3.70 9.65 7.89
C ALA A 31 4.68 9.04 6.90
N ILE A 32 5.31 7.95 7.34
CA ILE A 32 6.17 7.08 6.57
C ILE A 32 5.62 5.66 6.73
N ILE A 33 5.43 4.97 5.61
CA ILE A 33 4.72 3.70 5.54
C ILE A 33 5.60 2.72 4.78
N PRO A 34 6.54 2.05 5.45
CA PRO A 34 7.14 0.83 4.92
C PRO A 34 6.06 -0.23 4.73
N ARG A 35 6.09 -0.86 3.56
CA ARG A 35 5.17 -1.92 3.15
C ARG A 35 5.95 -3.01 2.43
N TYR A 36 5.66 -4.25 2.76
CA TYR A 36 6.09 -5.42 2.02
C TYR A 36 4.88 -6.00 1.29
N GLU A 37 4.94 -6.11 -0.04
CA GLU A 37 3.82 -6.57 -0.86
C GLU A 37 4.21 -7.79 -1.70
N THR A 38 3.36 -8.81 -1.65
CA THR A 38 3.38 -10.02 -2.48
C THR A 38 1.96 -10.27 -2.99
N LYS A 39 1.78 -11.13 -4.01
CA LYS A 39 0.47 -11.42 -4.62
C LYS A 39 -0.62 -11.76 -3.58
N HIS A 40 -0.30 -12.57 -2.59
CA HIS A 40 -1.25 -13.07 -1.59
C HIS A 40 -1.05 -12.49 -0.19
N LEU A 41 0.07 -11.84 0.07
CA LEU A 41 0.41 -11.35 1.41
C LEU A 41 0.99 -9.95 1.29
N GLU A 42 0.47 -9.03 2.08
CA GLU A 42 1.03 -7.69 2.22
C GLU A 42 1.07 -7.32 3.70
N PHE A 43 2.22 -6.83 4.14
CA PHE A 43 2.42 -6.34 5.49
C PHE A 43 2.80 -4.87 5.41
N SER A 44 2.20 -4.03 6.25
CA SER A 44 2.51 -2.60 6.30
C SER A 44 2.65 -2.13 7.73
N LEU A 45 3.59 -1.21 7.95
CA LEU A 45 3.89 -0.66 9.27
C LEU A 45 3.87 0.87 9.17
N PRO A 46 2.69 1.51 9.19
CA PRO A 46 2.58 2.97 9.16
C PRO A 46 3.13 3.59 10.44
N ILE A 47 4.12 4.47 10.30
CA ILE A 47 4.66 5.30 11.37
C ILE A 47 4.28 6.74 11.04
N SER A 48 3.53 7.39 11.93
CA SER A 48 3.05 8.75 11.71
C SER A 48 3.26 9.63 12.93
N LEU A 49 3.41 10.92 12.71
CA LEU A 49 3.52 11.95 13.72
C LEU A 49 2.29 12.85 13.59
N TYR A 50 1.36 12.69 14.53
CA TYR A 50 0.11 13.42 14.60
C TYR A 50 0.33 14.76 15.33
N GLU A 51 -0.12 15.85 14.72
CA GLU A 51 0.10 17.24 15.16
C GLU A 51 1.57 17.60 15.44
N TYR A 52 2.51 16.90 14.80
CA TYR A 52 3.95 17.01 15.04
C TYR A 52 4.41 16.66 16.48
N GLN A 53 3.52 16.11 17.31
CA GLN A 53 3.80 15.84 18.73
C GLN A 53 3.51 14.40 19.15
N TYR A 54 2.52 13.76 18.54
CA TYR A 54 2.03 12.45 18.96
C TYR A 54 2.48 11.37 17.96
N PRO A 55 3.57 10.63 18.24
CA PRO A 55 3.98 9.53 17.39
C PRO A 55 2.95 8.39 17.48
N ARG A 56 2.59 7.83 16.34
CA ARG A 56 1.67 6.70 16.20
C ARG A 56 2.31 5.66 15.31
N ILE A 57 2.29 4.42 15.77
CA ILE A 57 2.79 3.27 15.04
C ILE A 57 1.62 2.31 14.90
N GLY A 58 1.23 2.03 13.66
CA GLY A 58 0.27 1.01 13.32
C GLY A 58 0.94 -0.17 12.62
N ALA A 59 0.20 -1.27 12.48
CA ALA A 59 0.54 -2.33 11.55
C ALA A 59 -0.72 -2.91 10.93
N ALA A 60 -0.59 -3.37 9.70
CA ALA A 60 -1.65 -4.07 9.00
C ALA A 60 -1.10 -5.23 8.18
N LEU A 61 -1.85 -6.31 8.19
CA LEU A 61 -1.59 -7.52 7.44
C LEU A 61 -2.77 -7.80 6.51
N ARG A 62 -2.50 -7.89 5.22
CA ARG A 62 -3.43 -8.32 4.18
C ARG A 62 -3.07 -9.72 3.72
N ILE A 63 -4.07 -10.59 3.73
CA ILE A 63 -4.04 -11.96 3.22
C ILE A 63 -5.09 -12.06 2.10
N SER A 64 -4.61 -12.01 0.86
CA SER A 64 -5.42 -12.01 -0.37
C SER A 64 -6.50 -10.92 -0.36
N PHE A 65 -7.75 -11.28 -0.03
CA PHE A 65 -8.90 -10.37 -0.01
C PHE A 65 -9.17 -9.75 1.37
N LEU A 66 -8.65 -10.34 2.46
CA LEU A 66 -8.88 -9.86 3.81
C LEU A 66 -7.67 -9.05 4.30
N THR A 67 -7.93 -7.89 4.89
CA THR A 67 -6.91 -7.10 5.59
C THR A 67 -7.35 -6.90 7.03
N ILE A 68 -6.43 -7.05 7.96
CA ILE A 68 -6.63 -6.79 9.38
C ILE A 68 -5.48 -5.90 9.83
N GLY A 69 -5.75 -4.90 10.66
CA GLY A 69 -4.70 -4.04 11.17
C GLY A 69 -5.13 -3.29 12.41
N THR A 70 -4.19 -2.49 12.90
CA THR A 70 -4.37 -1.59 14.03
C THR A 70 -3.52 -0.35 13.83
N GLU A 71 -4.04 0.80 14.25
CA GLU A 71 -3.37 2.09 14.09
C GLU A 71 -2.50 2.47 15.29
N ARG A 72 -2.61 1.74 16.41
CA ARG A 72 -1.97 2.06 17.69
C ARG A 72 -1.25 0.85 18.30
N LEU A 73 -0.43 0.18 17.49
CA LEU A 73 0.49 -0.86 17.93
C LEU A 73 1.64 -0.33 18.80
N GLY A 74 1.97 0.96 18.67
CA GLY A 74 2.99 1.64 19.49
C GLY A 74 2.77 1.54 21.01
N THR A 75 1.52 1.32 21.41
CA THR A 75 1.11 1.11 22.80
C THR A 75 1.68 -0.19 23.39
N TRP A 76 1.93 -1.21 22.57
CA TRP A 76 2.49 -2.50 23.00
C TRP A 76 4.01 -2.49 23.22
N ILE A 77 4.70 -1.50 22.64
CA ILE A 77 6.17 -1.33 22.74
C ILE A 77 6.59 -0.19 23.69
N GLY A 78 5.65 0.33 24.49
CA GLY A 78 5.93 1.37 25.50
C GLY A 78 6.17 2.79 24.96
N ALA A 79 5.80 3.06 23.70
CA ALA A 79 6.11 4.31 23.00
C ALA A 79 4.95 5.33 22.96
N GLY A 80 3.87 5.15 23.74
CA GLY A 80 2.75 6.09 23.79
C GLY A 80 1.62 5.71 24.77
N ASN A 81 0.76 6.68 25.07
CA ASN A 81 -0.37 6.51 26.00
C ASN A 81 -1.41 5.49 25.49
N LEU A 82 -1.96 4.70 26.42
CA LEU A 82 -2.99 3.65 26.24
C LEU A 82 -4.40 4.21 25.89
N ASP A 83 -4.49 5.25 25.07
CA ASP A 83 -5.78 5.76 24.60
C ASP A 83 -6.30 4.89 23.45
N GLY A 84 -6.99 3.80 23.80
CA GLY A 84 -7.79 3.01 22.87
C GLY A 84 -7.00 2.04 21.98
N MET A 85 -7.30 0.75 22.07
CA MET A 85 -6.84 -0.23 21.09
C MET A 85 -7.85 -0.28 19.94
N ASP A 86 -7.49 0.33 18.81
CA ASP A 86 -8.32 0.34 17.62
C ASP A 86 -7.87 -0.79 16.67
N ILE A 87 -8.72 -1.80 16.45
CA ILE A 87 -8.51 -2.88 15.48
C ILE A 87 -9.51 -2.66 14.34
N TYR A 88 -9.04 -2.81 13.10
CA TYR A 88 -9.87 -2.73 11.91
C TYR A 88 -9.66 -3.94 11.01
N PHE A 89 -10.68 -4.23 10.21
CA PHE A 89 -10.57 -5.21 9.13
C PHE A 89 -11.24 -4.65 7.86
N SER A 90 -10.79 -5.09 6.70
CA SER A 90 -11.37 -4.72 5.40
C SER A 90 -11.34 -5.89 4.44
N LEU A 91 -12.42 -6.06 3.67
CA LEU A 91 -12.53 -7.05 2.60
C LEU A 91 -12.42 -6.34 1.25
N LYS A 92 -11.49 -6.78 0.40
CA LYS A 92 -11.25 -6.23 -0.93
C LYS A 92 -11.41 -7.33 -1.97
N PHE A 93 -12.46 -7.22 -2.79
CA PHE A 93 -12.69 -8.07 -3.94
C PHE A 93 -12.14 -7.38 -5.19
N GLY A 94 -11.06 -7.92 -5.76
CA GLY A 94 -10.50 -7.47 -7.03
C GLY A 94 -10.90 -8.44 -8.14
N LEU A 95 -11.46 -7.94 -9.24
CA LEU A 95 -11.60 -8.72 -10.46
C LEU A 95 -10.21 -8.91 -11.06
N GLU A 96 -9.57 -10.06 -10.78
CA GLU A 96 -8.32 -10.40 -11.44
C GLU A 96 -8.54 -10.50 -12.95
N LYS A 97 -7.61 -9.98 -13.75
CA LYS A 97 -7.63 -10.18 -15.20
C LYS A 97 -7.59 -11.69 -15.45
N GLY A 98 -8.69 -12.22 -16.00
CA GLY A 98 -8.81 -13.64 -16.30
C GLY A 98 -7.66 -14.12 -17.20
N LYS A 99 -7.31 -15.40 -17.10
CA LYS A 99 -6.33 -16.01 -18.00
C LYS A 99 -6.91 -16.01 -19.42
N CYS A 100 -6.23 -15.37 -20.37
CA CYS A 100 -6.56 -15.48 -21.79
C CYS A 100 -6.49 -16.96 -22.22
N ARG A 101 -7.66 -17.59 -22.40
CA ARG A 101 -7.76 -19.01 -22.77
C ARG A 101 -7.45 -19.26 -24.26
N VAL A 102 -7.43 -18.21 -25.07
CA VAL A 102 -7.34 -18.32 -26.54
C VAL A 102 -6.01 -17.75 -27.04
N LYS A 103 -5.14 -18.62 -27.58
CA LYS A 103 -4.00 -18.24 -28.43
C LYS A 103 -4.49 -17.88 -29.84
N SER A 104 -5.45 -16.97 -29.95
CA SER A 104 -5.83 -16.40 -31.24
C SER A 104 -4.90 -15.22 -31.53
N ASN A 105 -4.53 -15.08 -32.79
CA ASN A 105 -3.32 -14.40 -33.24
C ASN A 105 -3.22 -12.94 -32.82
N ASN A 106 -4.27 -12.31 -32.29
CA ASN A 106 -4.24 -10.88 -32.08
C ASN A 106 -5.25 -10.30 -31.03
N LYS A 107 -5.59 -11.00 -29.92
CA LYS A 107 -6.57 -10.47 -28.94
C LYS A 107 -6.09 -10.34 -27.48
N CYS A 108 -4.86 -10.79 -27.19
CA CYS A 108 -4.25 -10.71 -25.85
C CYS A 108 -2.87 -10.07 -25.86
N TYR A 109 -2.50 -9.33 -26.91
CA TYR A 109 -1.42 -8.35 -26.79
C TYR A 109 -2.05 -7.10 -26.18
N ASN A 110 -1.63 -6.74 -24.99
CA ASN A 110 -1.86 -5.40 -24.48
C ASN A 110 -0.46 -4.81 -24.35
N LEU A 111 0.06 -4.32 -25.48
CA LEU A 111 1.40 -3.73 -25.58
C LEU A 111 1.53 -2.51 -24.65
N GLU A 112 0.42 -1.86 -24.32
CA GLU A 112 0.31 -0.69 -23.45
C GLU A 112 0.68 -0.95 -21.98
N TYR A 113 0.51 -2.18 -21.47
CA TYR A 113 0.69 -2.52 -20.04
C TYR A 113 1.84 -3.51 -19.77
N GLY A 114 2.75 -3.67 -20.73
CA GLY A 114 4.05 -4.31 -20.53
C GLY A 114 4.06 -5.83 -20.68
N TYR A 115 4.87 -6.30 -21.62
CA TYR A 115 5.30 -7.70 -21.73
C TYR A 115 6.24 -8.05 -20.55
N SER A 116 6.06 -9.20 -19.91
CA SER A 116 7.09 -9.80 -19.04
C SER A 116 8.36 -10.07 -19.86
N ASP A 117 9.56 -9.90 -19.29
CA ASP A 117 10.82 -10.05 -20.03
C ASP A 117 10.99 -11.43 -20.69
N LYS A 118 10.48 -12.49 -20.06
CA LYS A 118 10.42 -13.84 -20.67
C LYS A 118 9.57 -13.87 -21.95
N GLN A 119 8.51 -13.04 -21.99
CA GLN A 119 7.64 -12.94 -23.15
C GLN A 119 8.28 -12.07 -24.25
N LYS A 120 9.04 -11.00 -23.90
CA LYS A 120 9.80 -10.18 -24.88
C LYS A 120 10.83 -11.02 -25.63
N LEU A 121 11.56 -11.87 -24.88
CA LEU A 121 12.54 -12.79 -25.45
C LEU A 121 11.89 -13.80 -26.41
N LYS A 122 10.70 -14.31 -26.08
CA LYS A 122 9.94 -15.20 -26.96
C LYS A 122 9.43 -14.49 -28.22
N PHE A 123 9.10 -13.21 -28.12
CA PHE A 123 8.66 -12.41 -29.26
C PHE A 123 9.82 -12.13 -30.23
N ASN A 124 10.99 -11.70 -29.72
CA ASN A 124 12.18 -11.50 -30.56
C ASN A 124 12.65 -12.77 -31.25
N LYS A 125 12.49 -13.94 -30.62
CA LYS A 125 12.87 -15.24 -31.21
C LYS A 125 11.93 -15.72 -32.32
N ARG A 126 10.70 -15.20 -32.41
CA ARG A 126 9.74 -15.51 -33.49
C ARG A 126 9.82 -14.56 -34.68
N ARG A 127 10.54 -13.44 -34.52
CA ARG A 127 10.70 -12.40 -35.55
C ARG A 127 11.99 -12.55 -36.36
N LYS A 128 12.84 -13.52 -35.99
CA LYS A 128 13.91 -14.10 -36.82
C LYS A 128 13.41 -15.43 -37.36
#